data_AF-I1KT01-F1
#
_entry.id   AF-I1KT01-F1
#
_cell.length_a   1.000
_cell.length_b   1.000
_cell.length_c   1.000
_cell.angle_alpha   90.00
_cell.angle_beta   90.00
_cell.angle_gamma   90.00
#
_symmetry.space_group_name_H-M   'P 1'
#
loop_
_entity.id
_entity.type
_entity.pdbx_description
1 polymer ?
#
loop_
_entity_poly.entity_id
_entity_poly.type
_entity_poly.pdbx_seq_one_letter_code
_entity_poly.pdbx_strand_id
1 'polypeptide(L)'
;MWRRTVSGVGLVDMASSTLALTLSLSTTTTTSTTSYSYQHRFPCPRIKLFSSKHRSFSVSASASTSNSLQALIFDCDGVILESEHLHRQAYNDAFVHFNVRCPSSSSPGPLNWDVQFYDELQNLIGGGKPKMRWYFKEHGWPTSTLFQTPPTNDEDRAKLIDTLQDWKTERYKEIIKSGTVKPRPGVLRLMDEARDAGKKLAVCSAATKSSVILCLENLIGIERFQGLDCFLAGDDVKEKKPDPSIYVTASKKLGISEKDCLVVEDSVIGLQQHKQGCHAWLPTHLPQQNRISKKP
;
A
#
# COMPACT_ATOMS: atom_id res chain seq x y z
N MET A 1 -38.64 -17.13 41.72
CA MET A 1 -38.32 -16.18 42.81
C MET A 1 -37.24 -15.28 42.23
N TRP A 2 -37.42 -14.05 41.76
CA TRP A 2 -38.39 -12.98 41.96
C TRP A 2 -38.92 -12.44 40.62
N ARG A 3 -40.14 -11.91 40.67
CA ARG A 3 -40.82 -11.13 39.64
C ARG A 3 -40.48 -9.64 39.82
N ARG A 4 -40.53 -8.84 38.74
CA ARG A 4 -41.47 -7.71 38.64
C ARG A 4 -41.54 -7.14 37.22
N THR A 5 -42.78 -7.16 36.73
CA THR A 5 -43.38 -6.50 35.58
C THR A 5 -43.61 -5.01 35.82
N VAL A 6 -43.95 -4.28 34.75
CA VAL A 6 -44.95 -3.17 34.56
C VAL A 6 -44.37 -2.20 33.50
N SER A 7 -44.74 -2.24 32.21
CA SER A 7 -45.95 -1.68 31.53
C SER A 7 -46.13 -0.17 31.73
N GLY A 8 -46.31 0.71 30.74
CA GLY A 8 -46.50 0.58 29.29
C GLY A 8 -46.87 1.95 28.66
N VAL A 9 -47.42 1.88 27.43
CA VAL A 9 -48.32 2.85 26.74
C VAL A 9 -47.66 4.17 26.28
N GLY A 10 -47.49 4.44 24.97
CA GLY A 10 -48.48 4.85 23.95
C GLY A 10 -48.34 6.38 23.71
N LEU A 11 -48.60 7.04 22.57
CA LEU A 11 -49.21 6.75 21.28
C LEU A 11 -48.96 8.01 20.37
N VAL A 12 -48.92 7.82 19.03
CA VAL A 12 -49.25 8.73 17.88
C VAL A 12 -48.72 10.18 17.74
N ASP A 13 -48.17 10.51 16.55
CA ASP A 13 -48.79 11.30 15.46
C ASP A 13 -47.76 11.51 14.31
N MET A 14 -47.96 11.03 13.08
CA MET A 14 -48.72 11.59 11.94
C MET A 14 -48.21 12.93 11.36
N ALA A 15 -47.51 12.79 10.22
CA ALA A 15 -47.45 13.63 9.02
C ALA A 15 -47.16 15.14 9.10
N SER A 16 -46.12 15.57 8.39
CA SER A 16 -46.29 16.65 7.40
C SER A 16 -45.12 16.73 6.41
N SER A 17 -45.50 16.71 5.13
CA SER A 17 -44.67 16.95 3.97
C SER A 17 -44.15 18.39 3.94
N THR A 18 -42.90 18.60 3.55
CA THR A 18 -42.48 19.89 2.97
C THR A 18 -41.42 19.65 1.91
N LEU A 19 -41.86 19.74 0.64
CA LEU A 19 -41.00 19.90 -0.52
C LEU A 19 -40.36 21.29 -0.45
N ALA A 20 -39.05 21.36 -0.23
CA ALA A 20 -38.28 22.57 -0.42
C ALA A 20 -37.79 22.63 -1.87
N LEU A 21 -38.43 23.48 -2.69
CA LEU A 21 -37.86 23.92 -3.97
C LEU A 21 -36.68 24.86 -3.68
N THR A 22 -35.47 24.41 -3.97
CA THR A 22 -34.30 25.30 -4.08
C THR A 22 -34.24 25.89 -5.48
N LEU A 23 -34.62 27.17 -5.61
CA LEU A 23 -34.31 28.02 -6.76
C LEU A 23 -32.83 28.43 -6.69
N SER A 24 -31.98 27.92 -7.60
CA SER A 24 -30.65 28.48 -7.80
C SER A 24 -30.73 29.64 -8.80
N LEU A 25 -30.56 30.88 -8.33
CA LEU A 25 -30.26 32.00 -9.21
C LEU A 25 -28.78 31.95 -9.60
N SER A 26 -28.52 31.74 -10.89
CA SER A 26 -27.19 31.92 -11.49
C SER A 26 -26.99 33.41 -11.79
N THR A 27 -26.18 34.10 -10.98
CA THR A 27 -25.69 35.44 -11.32
C THR A 27 -24.45 35.31 -12.19
N THR A 28 -24.59 35.67 -13.48
CA THR A 28 -23.47 35.86 -14.40
C THR A 28 -22.80 37.20 -14.12
N THR A 29 -21.57 37.17 -13.62
CA THR A 29 -20.73 38.36 -13.44
C THR A 29 -19.99 38.65 -14.74
N THR A 30 -20.43 39.67 -15.47
CA THR A 30 -19.74 40.19 -16.66
C THR A 30 -18.62 41.14 -16.21
N THR A 31 -17.36 40.71 -16.31
CA THR A 31 -16.21 41.61 -16.12
C THR A 31 -15.96 42.43 -17.38
N SER A 32 -16.24 43.72 -17.33
CA SER A 32 -15.86 44.70 -18.36
C SER A 32 -14.43 45.18 -18.11
N THR A 33 -13.52 44.90 -19.04
CA THR A 33 -12.15 45.42 -19.02
C THR A 33 -12.14 46.84 -19.59
N THR A 34 -11.82 47.82 -18.75
CA THR A 34 -11.63 49.22 -19.15
C THR A 34 -10.23 49.39 -19.72
N SER A 35 -10.11 49.81 -20.99
CA SER A 35 -8.85 50.17 -21.61
C SER A 35 -8.54 51.66 -21.38
N TYR A 36 -7.44 51.94 -20.66
CA TYR A 36 -6.87 53.27 -20.57
C TYR A 36 -6.04 53.55 -21.83
N SER A 37 -6.43 54.55 -22.61
CA SER A 37 -5.63 55.05 -23.75
C SER A 37 -4.85 56.29 -23.32
N TYR A 38 -3.53 56.19 -23.27
CA TYR A 38 -2.62 57.32 -23.14
C TYR A 38 -2.33 57.88 -24.54
N GLN A 39 -2.75 59.12 -24.80
CA GLN A 39 -2.44 59.83 -26.04
C GLN A 39 -1.12 60.60 -25.87
N HIS A 40 -0.08 60.18 -26.58
CA HIS A 40 1.04 61.06 -26.93
C HIS A 40 1.10 61.20 -28.45
N ARG A 41 0.89 62.43 -28.92
CA ARG A 41 1.04 62.85 -30.31
C ARG A 41 2.52 63.01 -30.64
N PHE A 42 3.00 62.31 -31.67
CA PHE A 42 4.13 62.75 -32.48
C PHE A 42 3.88 62.42 -33.96
N PRO A 43 4.36 63.23 -34.92
CA PRO A 43 4.00 63.09 -36.33
C PRO A 43 4.82 62.00 -37.04
N CYS A 44 4.14 61.17 -37.84
CA CYS A 44 4.75 60.14 -38.69
C CYS A 44 5.45 60.72 -39.93
N PRO A 45 6.54 60.09 -40.42
CA PRO A 45 6.84 60.04 -41.84
C PRO A 45 6.17 58.81 -42.49
N ARG A 46 5.58 59.02 -43.66
CA ARG A 46 4.81 58.04 -44.43
C ARG A 46 5.75 57.10 -45.20
N ILE A 47 5.96 55.88 -44.69
CA ILE A 47 6.68 54.82 -45.42
C ILE A 47 5.64 53.92 -46.11
N LYS A 48 5.75 53.77 -47.43
CA LYS A 48 4.97 52.78 -48.20
C LYS A 48 5.53 51.38 -47.91
N LEU A 49 4.79 50.56 -47.16
CA LEU A 49 5.10 49.13 -47.04
C LEU A 49 4.29 48.32 -48.06
N PHE A 50 5.00 47.48 -48.80
CA PHE A 50 4.46 46.52 -49.76
C PHE A 50 3.59 45.47 -49.06
N SER A 51 2.45 45.13 -49.68
CA SER A 51 1.54 44.07 -49.25
C SER A 51 2.18 42.69 -49.47
N SER A 52 2.72 42.10 -48.40
CA SER A 52 3.04 40.66 -48.34
C SER A 52 1.79 39.87 -47.96
N LYS A 53 1.34 38.96 -48.84
CA LYS A 53 0.31 37.97 -48.51
C LYS A 53 0.87 36.96 -47.51
N HIS A 54 0.67 37.20 -46.21
CA HIS A 54 0.92 36.17 -45.21
C HIS A 54 -0.26 35.18 -45.17
N ARG A 55 -0.01 33.96 -45.67
CA ARG A 55 -0.84 32.79 -45.37
C ARG A 55 -0.80 32.57 -43.86
N SER A 56 -1.93 32.74 -43.18
CA SER A 56 -2.10 32.33 -41.80
C SER A 56 -2.10 30.80 -41.74
N PHE A 57 -0.99 30.20 -41.33
CA PHE A 57 -0.98 28.82 -40.89
C PHE A 57 -1.57 28.79 -39.48
N SER A 58 -2.77 28.24 -39.32
CA SER A 58 -3.27 27.84 -38.01
C SER A 58 -2.48 26.62 -37.58
N VAL A 59 -1.50 26.82 -36.69
CA VAL A 59 -0.92 25.71 -35.95
C VAL A 59 -1.96 25.32 -34.91
N SER A 60 -2.77 24.31 -35.19
CA SER A 60 -3.49 23.60 -34.15
C SER A 60 -2.44 22.94 -33.28
N ALA A 61 -2.12 23.56 -32.15
CA ALA A 61 -1.41 22.90 -31.09
C ALA A 61 -2.31 21.75 -30.64
N SER A 62 -2.05 20.54 -31.14
CA SER A 62 -2.51 19.34 -30.46
C SER A 62 -1.85 19.42 -29.09
N ALA A 63 -2.61 19.84 -28.08
CA ALA A 63 -2.21 19.64 -26.71
C ALA A 63 -1.84 18.16 -26.61
N SER A 64 -0.55 17.88 -26.40
CA SER A 64 -0.13 16.56 -26.01
C SER A 64 -1.02 16.22 -24.83
N THR A 65 -1.86 15.20 -24.98
CA THR A 65 -2.58 14.63 -23.85
C THR A 65 -1.48 14.20 -22.90
N SER A 66 -1.15 15.03 -21.90
CA SER A 66 -0.34 14.56 -20.80
C SER A 66 -1.05 13.31 -20.32
N ASN A 67 -0.36 12.16 -20.26
CA ASN A 67 -0.89 10.96 -19.61
C ASN A 67 -1.29 11.39 -18.20
N SER A 68 -2.57 11.76 -18.04
CA SER A 68 -3.06 12.34 -16.81
C SER A 68 -3.28 11.14 -15.92
N LEU A 69 -2.36 10.90 -15.00
CA LEU A 69 -2.50 9.93 -13.93
C LEU A 69 -3.96 9.86 -13.45
N GLN A 70 -4.57 8.68 -13.48
CA GLN A 70 -5.97 8.45 -13.12
C GLN A 70 -6.12 7.58 -11.87
N ALA A 71 -5.12 6.75 -11.55
CA ALA A 71 -5.16 5.89 -10.38
C ALA A 71 -3.82 5.78 -9.66
N LEU A 72 -3.88 5.60 -8.34
CA LEU A 72 -2.75 5.18 -7.52
C LEU A 72 -3.03 3.77 -6.98
N ILE A 73 -2.04 2.91 -7.13
CA ILE A 73 -2.07 1.53 -6.62
C ILE A 73 -0.94 1.39 -5.61
N PHE A 74 -1.28 1.12 -4.35
CA PHE A 74 -0.32 0.99 -3.26
C PHE A 74 -0.01 -0.49 -3.02
N ASP A 75 1.26 -0.84 -2.85
CA ASP A 75 1.57 -2.07 -2.11
C ASP A 75 1.13 -1.93 -0.65
N CYS A 76 0.96 -3.05 0.05
CA CYS A 76 0.69 -3.05 1.48
C CYS A 76 2.00 -3.12 2.28
N ASP A 77 2.68 -4.26 2.21
CA ASP A 77 3.92 -4.52 2.95
C ASP A 77 5.03 -3.61 2.46
N GLY A 78 5.77 -3.00 3.38
CA GLY A 78 6.84 -2.06 3.05
C GLY A 78 6.37 -0.72 2.48
N VAL A 79 5.10 -0.54 2.10
CA VAL A 79 4.54 0.73 1.60
C VAL A 79 3.54 1.35 2.58
N ILE A 80 2.44 0.68 2.89
CA ILE A 80 1.46 1.18 3.87
C ILE A 80 2.03 1.09 5.29
N LEU A 81 2.77 0.03 5.59
CA LEU A 81 3.39 -0.21 6.89
C LEU A 81 4.81 -0.73 6.74
N GLU A 82 5.62 -0.52 7.77
CA GLU A 82 6.91 -1.19 7.91
C GLU A 82 6.70 -2.60 8.47
N SER A 83 6.44 -3.59 7.61
CA SER A 83 6.03 -4.93 8.06
C SER A 83 7.20 -5.85 8.43
N GLU A 84 8.41 -5.58 7.94
CA GLU A 84 9.57 -6.43 8.19
C GLU A 84 9.90 -6.51 9.68
N HIS A 85 10.00 -5.34 10.33
CA HIS A 85 10.27 -5.26 11.76
C HIS A 85 9.22 -6.00 12.60
N LEU A 86 7.94 -5.90 12.22
CA LEU A 86 6.83 -6.52 12.92
C LEU A 86 6.86 -8.05 12.77
N HIS A 87 7.20 -8.55 11.58
CA HIS A 87 7.39 -9.98 11.38
C HIS A 87 8.57 -10.52 12.19
N ARG A 88 9.70 -9.80 12.21
CA ARG A 88 10.87 -10.13 13.02
C ARG A 88 10.53 -10.17 14.51
N GLN A 89 9.81 -9.17 15.00
CA GLN A 89 9.30 -9.14 16.37
C GLN A 89 8.43 -10.36 16.65
N ALA A 90 7.47 -10.68 15.79
CA ALA A 90 6.59 -11.82 15.98
C ALA A 90 7.33 -13.17 15.98
N TYR A 91 8.39 -13.34 15.19
CA TYR A 91 9.26 -14.53 15.28
C TYR A 91 9.98 -14.60 16.62
N ASN A 92 10.62 -13.51 17.04
CA ASN A 92 11.35 -13.48 18.30
C ASN A 92 10.43 -13.70 19.51
N ASP A 93 9.21 -13.14 19.47
CA ASP A 93 8.18 -13.40 20.48
C ASP A 93 7.80 -14.89 20.52
N ALA A 94 7.69 -15.56 19.35
CA ALA A 94 7.42 -16.99 19.28
C ALA A 94 8.59 -17.81 19.85
N PHE A 95 9.82 -17.45 19.51
CA PHE A 95 11.01 -18.11 20.04
C PHE A 95 11.12 -17.97 21.55
N VAL A 96 10.78 -16.80 22.09
CA VAL A 96 10.70 -16.57 23.54
C VAL A 96 9.58 -17.42 24.15
N HIS A 97 8.38 -17.39 23.57
CA HIS A 97 7.21 -18.13 24.09
C HIS A 97 7.47 -19.63 24.20
N PHE A 98 8.10 -20.23 23.18
CA PHE A 98 8.44 -21.65 23.18
C PHE A 98 9.84 -21.95 23.71
N ASN A 99 10.55 -20.95 24.25
CA ASN A 99 11.93 -21.08 24.73
C ASN A 99 12.84 -21.82 23.73
N VAL A 100 12.75 -21.45 22.44
CA VAL A 100 13.49 -22.06 21.35
C VAL A 100 14.99 -21.78 21.52
N ARG A 101 15.81 -22.83 21.63
CA ARG A 101 17.25 -22.70 21.88
C ARG A 101 18.05 -23.51 20.86
N CYS A 102 18.80 -22.82 20.02
CA CYS A 102 19.66 -23.45 19.02
C CYS A 102 21.02 -23.84 19.63
N PRO A 103 21.57 -25.02 19.29
CA PRO A 103 22.88 -25.47 19.78
C PRO A 103 24.03 -24.53 19.41
N SER A 104 23.96 -23.88 18.24
CA SER A 104 24.98 -22.96 17.76
C SER A 104 24.90 -21.56 18.39
N SER A 105 23.87 -21.28 19.19
CA SER A 105 23.69 -19.95 19.80
C SER A 105 24.67 -19.75 20.95
N SER A 106 25.53 -18.74 20.84
CA SER A 106 26.42 -18.32 21.93
C SER A 106 25.67 -17.64 23.08
N SER A 107 24.42 -17.24 22.85
CA SER A 107 23.60 -16.54 23.85
C SER A 107 22.81 -17.52 24.72
N PRO A 108 22.75 -17.29 26.05
CA PRO A 108 22.04 -18.16 27.00
C PRO A 108 20.52 -18.01 26.95
N GLY A 109 19.98 -17.14 26.08
CA GLY A 109 18.54 -16.88 25.95
C GLY A 109 17.88 -17.70 24.84
N PRO A 110 16.55 -17.55 24.66
CA PRO A 110 15.88 -18.00 23.46
C PRO A 110 16.47 -17.38 22.20
N LEU A 111 16.31 -18.06 21.07
CA LEU A 111 16.71 -17.60 19.76
C LEU A 111 16.19 -16.17 19.50
N ASN A 112 17.07 -15.33 18.99
CA ASN A 112 16.73 -13.99 18.56
C ASN A 112 17.34 -13.73 17.19
N TRP A 113 16.50 -13.38 16.22
CA TRP A 113 16.93 -12.83 14.95
C TRP A 113 17.02 -11.31 15.08
N ASP A 114 18.25 -10.81 15.09
CA ASP A 114 18.52 -9.38 15.09
C ASP A 114 18.12 -8.73 13.75
N VAL A 115 18.21 -7.39 13.70
CA VAL A 115 17.79 -6.61 12.52
C VAL A 115 18.62 -6.99 11.29
N GLN A 116 19.94 -7.06 11.44
CA GLN A 116 20.85 -7.26 10.32
C GLN A 116 20.68 -8.65 9.70
N PHE A 117 20.63 -9.68 10.55
CA PHE A 117 20.44 -11.05 10.12
C PHE A 117 19.07 -11.26 9.45
N TYR A 118 18.01 -10.67 10.00
CA TYR A 118 16.68 -10.86 9.45
C TYR A 118 16.49 -10.17 8.09
N ASP A 119 17.12 -9.01 7.87
CA ASP A 119 17.12 -8.33 6.57
C ASP A 119 17.79 -9.20 5.49
N GLU A 120 18.92 -9.83 5.80
CA GLU A 120 19.54 -10.81 4.89
C GLU A 120 18.62 -12.02 4.68
N LEU A 121 18.09 -12.60 5.76
CA LEU A 121 17.24 -13.79 5.70
C LEU A 121 15.97 -13.55 4.89
N GLN A 122 15.33 -12.38 5.00
CA GLN A 122 14.08 -12.10 4.31
C GLN A 122 14.29 -11.94 2.81
N ASN A 123 15.41 -11.35 2.39
CA ASN A 123 15.78 -11.19 0.99
C ASN A 123 16.26 -12.51 0.33
N LEU A 124 16.81 -13.44 1.12
CA LEU A 124 17.33 -14.72 0.62
C LEU A 124 16.29 -15.83 0.58
N ILE A 125 15.44 -15.92 1.61
CA ILE A 125 14.53 -17.06 1.82
C ILE A 125 13.08 -16.56 1.92
N GLY A 126 12.29 -16.85 0.89
CA GLY A 126 10.85 -16.54 0.87
C GLY A 126 10.02 -17.41 1.82
N GLY A 127 8.91 -16.86 2.33
CA GLY A 127 7.95 -17.58 3.17
C GLY A 127 8.39 -17.80 4.62
N GLY A 128 7.43 -18.03 5.53
CA GLY A 128 7.74 -18.17 6.96
C GLY A 128 8.30 -19.51 7.39
N LYS A 129 7.64 -20.61 7.02
CA LYS A 129 8.11 -21.97 7.29
C LYS A 129 9.48 -22.27 6.65
N PRO A 130 9.75 -21.88 5.38
CA PRO A 130 11.06 -22.07 4.77
C PRO A 130 12.20 -21.34 5.49
N LYS A 131 11.97 -20.11 5.98
CA LYS A 131 12.96 -19.36 6.79
C LYS A 131 13.43 -20.16 8.00
N MET A 132 12.49 -20.64 8.82
CA MET A 132 12.83 -21.42 10.02
C MET A 132 13.46 -22.78 9.67
N ARG A 133 12.98 -23.46 8.61
CA ARG A 133 13.58 -24.73 8.16
C ARG A 133 15.02 -24.54 7.71
N TRP A 134 15.28 -23.52 6.90
CA TRP A 134 16.63 -23.17 6.47
C TRP A 134 17.50 -22.85 7.68
N TYR A 135 17.04 -21.98 8.57
CA TYR A 135 17.80 -21.59 9.76
C TYR A 135 18.18 -22.79 10.64
N PHE A 136 17.22 -23.64 11.02
CA PHE A 136 17.50 -24.81 11.86
C PHE A 136 18.33 -25.88 11.15
N LYS A 137 18.30 -25.94 9.82
CA LYS A 137 19.18 -26.82 9.06
C LYS A 137 20.64 -26.34 9.12
N GLU A 138 20.88 -25.04 8.95
CA GLU A 138 22.22 -24.45 8.94
C GLU A 138 22.82 -24.29 10.35
N HIS A 139 21.98 -24.02 11.35
CA HIS A 139 22.39 -23.69 12.73
C HIS A 139 22.09 -24.79 13.76
N GLY A 140 21.50 -25.90 13.32
CA GLY A 140 21.10 -27.01 14.17
C GLY A 140 19.66 -26.85 14.70
N TRP A 141 18.98 -27.99 14.78
CA TRP A 141 17.62 -28.06 15.28
C TRP A 141 17.57 -27.73 16.78
N PRO A 142 16.59 -26.93 17.23
CA PRO A 142 16.58 -26.40 18.58
C PRO A 142 15.89 -27.34 19.57
N THR A 143 16.17 -27.13 20.86
CA THR A 143 15.24 -27.52 21.93
C THR A 143 14.17 -26.45 22.12
N SER A 144 13.05 -26.81 22.73
CA SER A 144 11.94 -25.91 23.03
C SER A 144 11.06 -26.48 24.14
N THR A 145 10.04 -25.74 24.56
CA THR A 145 8.98 -26.26 25.44
C THR A 145 8.19 -27.41 24.79
N LEU A 146 8.18 -27.51 23.46
CA LEU A 146 7.53 -28.58 22.70
C LEU A 146 8.40 -29.85 22.65
N PHE A 147 9.72 -29.69 22.57
CA PHE A 147 10.69 -30.79 22.43
C PHE A 147 11.91 -30.54 23.31
N GLN A 148 12.07 -31.36 24.35
CA GLN A 148 13.19 -31.25 25.31
C GLN A 148 14.54 -31.57 24.68
N THR A 149 14.55 -32.38 23.62
CA THR A 149 15.73 -32.69 22.80
C THR A 149 15.49 -32.24 21.36
N PRO A 150 16.53 -31.86 20.59
CA PRO A 150 16.37 -31.50 19.19
C PRO A 150 15.64 -32.59 18.38
N PRO A 151 14.63 -32.24 17.56
CA PRO A 151 13.90 -33.23 16.77
C PRO A 151 14.79 -33.86 15.69
N THR A 152 14.77 -35.19 15.62
CA THR A 152 15.64 -35.99 14.74
C THR A 152 14.94 -36.49 13.48
N ASN A 153 13.62 -36.64 13.51
CA ASN A 153 12.79 -37.08 12.39
C ASN A 153 12.03 -35.91 11.76
N ASP A 154 11.55 -36.10 10.53
CA ASP A 154 10.92 -35.03 9.75
C ASP A 154 9.52 -34.66 10.24
N GLU A 155 8.80 -35.58 10.89
CA GLU A 155 7.47 -35.33 11.45
C GLU A 155 7.54 -34.34 12.61
N ASP A 156 8.44 -34.57 13.57
CA ASP A 156 8.64 -33.69 14.72
C ASP A 156 9.18 -32.32 14.29
N ARG A 157 10.08 -32.31 13.30
CA ARG A 157 10.58 -31.07 12.68
C ARG A 157 9.46 -30.27 12.03
N ALA A 158 8.58 -30.93 11.28
CA ALA A 158 7.41 -30.28 10.68
C ALA A 158 6.47 -29.74 11.75
N LYS A 159 6.18 -30.53 12.79
CA LYS A 159 5.33 -30.13 13.91
C LYS A 159 5.87 -28.92 14.67
N LEU A 160 7.18 -28.88 14.94
CA LEU A 160 7.83 -27.71 15.54
C LEU A 160 7.63 -26.47 14.66
N ILE A 161 7.99 -26.56 13.38
CA ILE A 161 7.91 -25.44 12.43
C ILE A 161 6.48 -24.92 12.29
N ASP A 162 5.51 -25.83 12.19
CA ASP A 162 4.11 -25.48 12.02
C ASP A 162 3.58 -24.78 13.28
N THR A 163 3.88 -25.32 14.47
CA THR A 163 3.45 -24.72 15.74
C THR A 163 4.05 -23.31 15.93
N LEU A 164 5.35 -23.15 15.65
CA LEU A 164 6.01 -21.84 15.72
C LEU A 164 5.41 -20.85 14.72
N GLN A 165 5.15 -21.30 13.48
CA GLN A 165 4.60 -20.45 12.43
C GLN A 165 3.18 -20.00 12.76
N ASP A 166 2.34 -20.90 13.27
CA ASP A 166 0.95 -20.61 13.58
C ASP A 166 0.87 -19.60 14.74
N TRP A 167 1.63 -19.84 15.81
CA TRP A 167 1.71 -18.90 16.93
C TRP A 167 2.27 -17.54 16.51
N LYS A 168 3.36 -17.52 15.73
CA LYS A 168 3.92 -16.28 15.15
C LYS A 168 2.90 -15.53 14.32
N THR A 169 2.04 -16.25 13.60
CA THR A 169 0.99 -15.66 12.77
C THR A 169 -0.07 -14.99 13.64
N GLU A 170 -0.54 -15.64 14.70
CA GLU A 170 -1.46 -15.01 15.65
C GLU A 170 -0.82 -13.82 16.36
N ARG A 171 0.43 -13.95 16.78
CA ARG A 171 1.17 -12.86 17.42
C ARG A 171 1.31 -11.64 16.52
N TYR A 172 1.58 -11.84 15.23
CA TYR A 172 1.61 -10.75 14.26
C TYR A 172 0.24 -10.05 14.17
N LYS A 173 -0.87 -10.80 14.18
CA LYS A 173 -2.21 -10.22 14.18
C LYS A 173 -2.46 -9.38 15.43
N GLU A 174 -2.02 -9.83 16.60
CA GLU A 174 -2.11 -9.06 17.85
C GLU A 174 -1.32 -7.76 17.77
N ILE A 175 -0.10 -7.79 17.24
CA ILE A 175 0.73 -6.60 17.05
C ILE A 175 0.00 -5.57 16.19
N ILE A 176 -0.58 -5.99 15.06
CA ILE A 176 -1.36 -5.10 14.18
C ILE A 176 -2.60 -4.53 14.91
N LYS A 177 -3.34 -5.38 15.65
CA LYS A 177 -4.55 -4.97 16.39
C LYS A 177 -4.27 -4.13 17.63
N SER A 178 -3.03 -4.06 18.10
CA SER A 178 -2.67 -3.29 19.31
C SER A 178 -2.84 -1.78 19.15
N GLY A 179 -2.95 -1.27 17.92
CA GLY A 179 -3.01 0.17 17.61
C GLY A 179 -1.66 0.90 17.74
N THR A 180 -0.59 0.18 18.10
CA THR A 180 0.78 0.74 18.20
C THR A 180 1.44 0.88 16.84
N VAL A 181 1.10 0.01 15.89
CA VAL A 181 1.59 0.08 14.50
C VAL A 181 0.96 1.28 13.81
N LYS A 182 1.79 2.09 13.15
CA LYS A 182 1.35 3.27 12.39
C LYS A 182 1.62 3.07 10.91
N PRO A 183 0.78 3.62 10.03
CA PRO A 183 1.09 3.73 8.63
C PRO A 183 2.40 4.49 8.42
N ARG A 184 3.11 4.17 7.33
CA ARG A 184 4.33 4.90 6.98
C ARG A 184 4.02 6.39 6.75
N PRO A 185 4.94 7.28 7.17
CA PRO A 185 4.72 8.72 7.04
C PRO A 185 4.33 9.12 5.62
N GLY A 186 3.26 9.92 5.51
CA GLY A 186 2.80 10.47 4.23
C GLY A 186 1.87 9.56 3.40
N VAL A 187 1.74 8.27 3.71
CA VAL A 187 0.85 7.35 2.96
C VAL A 187 -0.61 7.80 3.03
N LEU A 188 -1.13 8.03 4.24
CA LEU A 188 -2.52 8.45 4.41
C LEU A 188 -2.79 9.80 3.73
N ARG A 189 -1.87 10.75 3.87
CA ARG A 189 -1.94 12.06 3.20
C ARG A 189 -2.02 11.87 1.68
N LEU A 190 -1.16 11.03 1.09
CA LEU A 190 -1.14 10.78 -0.34
C LEU A 190 -2.44 10.11 -0.83
N MET A 191 -2.97 9.15 -0.07
CA MET A 191 -4.27 8.53 -0.37
C MET A 191 -5.40 9.57 -0.35
N ASP A 192 -5.45 10.43 0.68
CA ASP A 192 -6.49 11.45 0.80
C ASP A 192 -6.37 12.51 -0.32
N GLU A 193 -5.17 13.04 -0.58
CA GLU A 193 -4.91 14.00 -1.66
C GLU A 193 -5.27 13.42 -3.05
N ALA A 194 -4.97 12.15 -3.30
CA ALA A 194 -5.31 11.49 -4.55
C ALA A 194 -6.82 11.31 -4.71
N ARG A 195 -7.53 10.88 -3.65
CA ARG A 195 -8.99 10.78 -3.66
C ARG A 195 -9.63 12.14 -3.90
N ASP A 196 -9.18 13.17 -3.20
CA ASP A 196 -9.73 14.53 -3.29
C ASP A 196 -9.47 15.15 -4.68
N ALA A 197 -8.41 14.72 -5.37
CA ALA A 197 -8.13 15.04 -6.77
C ALA A 197 -8.90 14.17 -7.79
N GLY A 198 -9.85 13.34 -7.33
CA GLY A 198 -10.68 12.47 -8.17
C GLY A 198 -9.94 11.28 -8.77
N LYS A 199 -8.82 10.85 -8.17
CA LYS A 199 -8.08 9.66 -8.61
C LYS A 199 -8.63 8.41 -7.94
N LYS A 200 -8.61 7.30 -8.68
CA LYS A 200 -8.95 6.00 -8.12
C LYS A 200 -7.84 5.47 -7.23
N LEU A 201 -8.22 4.74 -6.19
CA LEU A 201 -7.31 4.14 -5.23
C LEU A 201 -7.44 2.63 -5.21
N ALA A 202 -6.31 1.95 -5.26
CA ALA A 202 -6.26 0.52 -5.02
C ALA A 202 -5.11 0.12 -4.08
N VAL A 203 -5.29 -1.02 -3.42
CA VAL A 203 -4.21 -1.70 -2.69
C VAL A 203 -3.99 -3.08 -3.29
N CYS A 204 -2.74 -3.41 -3.58
CA CYS A 204 -2.33 -4.73 -4.03
C CYS A 204 -1.32 -5.30 -3.04
N SER A 205 -1.39 -6.59 -2.72
CA SER A 205 -0.35 -7.25 -1.91
C SER A 205 -0.25 -8.72 -2.27
N ALA A 206 0.94 -9.29 -2.09
CA ALA A 206 1.18 -10.72 -2.24
C ALA A 206 0.77 -11.55 -1.01
N ALA A 207 0.41 -10.89 0.10
CA ALA A 207 -0.05 -11.52 1.32
C ALA A 207 -1.45 -12.16 1.16
N THR A 208 -1.85 -13.01 2.11
CA THR A 208 -3.19 -13.59 2.11
C THR A 208 -4.25 -12.51 2.29
N LYS A 209 -5.45 -12.77 1.77
CA LYS A 209 -6.56 -11.81 1.85
C LYS A 209 -6.90 -11.40 3.27
N SER A 210 -6.88 -12.35 4.19
CA SER A 210 -7.10 -12.11 5.62
C SER A 210 -6.04 -11.19 6.24
N SER A 211 -4.78 -11.30 5.82
CA SER A 211 -3.71 -10.42 6.30
C SER A 211 -3.86 -9.01 5.75
N VAL A 212 -4.20 -8.86 4.46
CA VAL A 212 -4.42 -7.56 3.83
C VAL A 212 -5.59 -6.83 4.49
N ILE A 213 -6.74 -7.50 4.66
CA ILE A 213 -7.92 -6.93 5.33
C ILE A 213 -7.55 -6.45 6.74
N LEU A 214 -6.86 -7.30 7.51
CA LEU A 214 -6.44 -6.95 8.86
C LEU A 214 -5.58 -5.68 8.87
N CYS A 215 -4.59 -5.58 7.99
CA CYS A 215 -3.75 -4.40 7.86
C CYS A 215 -4.58 -3.16 7.49
N LEU A 216 -5.45 -3.26 6.49
CA LEU A 216 -6.24 -2.12 6.02
C LEU A 216 -7.21 -1.60 7.09
N GLU A 217 -7.95 -2.48 7.75
CA GLU A 217 -8.89 -2.11 8.81
C GLU A 217 -8.21 -1.37 9.97
N ASN A 218 -7.02 -1.82 10.37
CA ASN A 218 -6.33 -1.31 11.56
C ASN A 218 -5.40 -0.12 11.27
N LEU A 219 -4.91 0.03 10.03
CA LEU A 219 -3.88 1.01 9.71
C LEU A 219 -4.43 2.22 8.96
N ILE A 220 -5.25 2.02 7.93
CA ILE A 220 -5.82 3.14 7.17
C ILE A 220 -7.20 3.57 7.71
N GLY A 221 -7.82 2.71 8.51
CA GLY A 221 -9.13 2.90 9.12
C GLY A 221 -10.27 2.47 8.19
N ILE A 222 -11.42 2.13 8.79
CA ILE A 222 -12.56 1.56 8.07
C ILE A 222 -13.09 2.47 6.95
N GLU A 223 -13.11 3.78 7.16
CA GLU A 223 -13.60 4.75 6.18
C GLU A 223 -12.73 4.77 4.91
N ARG A 224 -11.41 4.81 5.06
CA ARG A 224 -10.49 4.75 3.90
C ARG A 224 -10.52 3.39 3.24
N PHE A 225 -10.63 2.32 4.02
CA PHE A 225 -10.71 0.97 3.47
C PHE A 225 -11.96 0.80 2.60
N GLN A 226 -13.12 1.23 3.09
CA GLN A 226 -14.37 1.22 2.32
C GLN A 226 -14.34 2.19 1.13
N GLY A 227 -13.52 3.25 1.21
CA GLY A 227 -13.30 4.21 0.14
C GLY A 227 -12.34 3.75 -0.97
N LEU A 228 -11.72 2.58 -0.86
CA LEU A 228 -10.89 2.03 -1.94
C LEU A 228 -11.77 1.56 -3.10
N ASP A 229 -11.39 1.89 -4.34
CA ASP A 229 -12.08 1.40 -5.54
C ASP A 229 -11.88 -0.11 -5.72
N CYS A 230 -10.71 -0.63 -5.32
CA CYS A 230 -10.51 -2.07 -5.16
C CYS A 230 -9.33 -2.40 -4.24
N PHE A 231 -9.27 -3.63 -3.76
CA PHE A 231 -8.04 -4.23 -3.25
C PHE A 231 -7.88 -5.64 -3.80
N LEU A 232 -6.63 -6.07 -3.95
CA LEU A 232 -6.26 -7.41 -4.39
C LEU A 232 -5.20 -7.98 -3.45
N ALA A 233 -5.40 -9.22 -3.03
CA ALA A 233 -4.46 -9.98 -2.24
C ALA A 233 -3.85 -11.12 -3.06
N GLY A 234 -2.86 -11.82 -2.49
CA GLY A 234 -2.17 -12.92 -3.15
C GLY A 234 -3.08 -14.09 -3.50
N ASP A 235 -4.22 -14.23 -2.83
CA ASP A 235 -5.22 -15.27 -3.12
C ASP A 235 -6.15 -14.89 -4.28
N ASP A 236 -6.15 -13.63 -4.73
CA ASP A 236 -6.96 -13.14 -5.84
C ASP A 236 -6.24 -13.27 -7.21
N VAL A 237 -4.98 -13.73 -7.22
CA VAL A 237 -4.17 -13.94 -8.43
C VAL A 237 -3.52 -15.32 -8.46
N LYS A 238 -3.43 -15.91 -9.66
CA LYS A 238 -2.86 -17.25 -9.84
C LYS A 238 -1.34 -17.26 -9.67
N GLU A 239 -0.66 -16.31 -10.31
CA GLU A 239 0.78 -16.16 -10.26
C GLU A 239 1.16 -15.09 -9.23
N LYS A 240 2.17 -15.38 -8.40
CA LYS A 240 2.67 -14.47 -7.36
C LYS A 240 3.88 -13.66 -7.88
N LYS A 241 4.33 -12.65 -7.11
CA LYS A 241 5.51 -11.84 -7.48
C LYS A 241 6.70 -12.77 -7.85
N PRO A 242 7.43 -12.50 -8.95
CA PRO A 242 7.54 -11.26 -9.75
C PRO A 242 6.54 -11.13 -10.92
N ASP A 243 5.45 -11.90 -10.97
CA ASP A 243 4.46 -11.77 -12.06
C ASP A 243 3.60 -10.48 -11.91
N PRO A 244 3.48 -9.62 -12.93
CA PRO A 244 2.76 -8.33 -12.83
C PRO A 244 1.23 -8.45 -12.77
N SER A 245 0.67 -9.67 -12.82
CA SER A 245 -0.77 -9.93 -12.94
C SER A 245 -1.63 -9.21 -11.91
N ILE A 246 -1.11 -8.98 -10.69
CA ILE A 246 -1.88 -8.27 -9.65
C ILE A 246 -2.15 -6.82 -10.02
N TYR A 247 -1.17 -6.11 -10.60
CA TYR A 247 -1.35 -4.72 -11.04
C TYR A 247 -2.18 -4.63 -12.32
N VAL A 248 -1.98 -5.57 -13.25
CA VAL A 248 -2.82 -5.70 -14.47
C VAL A 248 -4.27 -6.01 -14.12
N THR A 249 -4.50 -6.82 -13.08
CA THR A 249 -5.86 -7.13 -12.61
C THR A 249 -6.47 -5.92 -11.91
N ALA A 250 -5.70 -5.17 -11.12
CA ALA A 250 -6.15 -3.94 -10.50
C ALA A 250 -6.55 -2.90 -11.55
N SER A 251 -5.70 -2.62 -12.55
CA SER A 251 -6.01 -1.67 -13.62
C SER A 251 -7.31 -2.03 -14.35
N LYS A 252 -7.52 -3.30 -14.68
CA LYS A 252 -8.77 -3.82 -15.27
C LYS A 252 -9.97 -3.61 -14.36
N LYS A 253 -9.86 -3.89 -13.06
CA LYS A 253 -10.95 -3.66 -12.08
C LYS A 253 -11.29 -2.19 -11.92
N LEU A 254 -10.27 -1.33 -11.97
CA LEU A 254 -10.43 0.12 -11.95
C LEU A 254 -11.00 0.67 -13.26
N GLY A 255 -10.94 -0.09 -14.36
CA GLY A 255 -11.31 0.40 -15.69
C GLY A 255 -10.35 1.47 -16.20
N ILE A 256 -9.09 1.44 -15.77
CA ILE A 256 -8.06 2.43 -16.10
C ILE A 256 -6.92 1.74 -16.85
N SER A 257 -6.38 2.41 -17.86
CA SER A 257 -5.23 1.88 -18.59
C SER A 257 -4.00 1.83 -17.68
N GLU A 258 -3.21 0.77 -17.77
CA GLU A 258 -1.96 0.57 -17.02
C GLU A 258 -0.99 1.76 -17.10
N LYS A 259 -0.95 2.45 -18.24
CA LYS A 259 -0.12 3.66 -18.45
C LYS A 259 -0.58 4.88 -17.65
N ASP A 260 -1.84 4.89 -17.22
CA ASP A 260 -2.48 5.95 -16.47
C ASP A 260 -2.58 5.60 -14.97
N CYS A 261 -1.94 4.50 -14.54
CA CYS A 261 -1.76 4.09 -13.15
C CYS A 261 -0.35 4.40 -12.65
N LEU A 262 -0.24 4.86 -11.40
CA LEU A 262 1.02 4.97 -10.64
C LEU A 262 1.03 3.91 -9.55
N VAL A 263 2.08 3.08 -9.54
CA VAL A 263 2.28 2.09 -8.47
C VAL A 263 3.27 2.63 -7.43
N VAL A 264 2.88 2.56 -6.16
CA VAL A 264 3.76 2.88 -5.01
C VAL A 264 4.27 1.57 -4.43
N GLU A 265 5.59 1.35 -4.45
CA GLU A 265 6.27 0.08 -4.11
C GLU A 265 7.62 0.37 -3.40
N ASP A 266 8.10 -0.56 -2.58
CA ASP A 266 9.34 -0.52 -1.80
C ASP A 266 10.40 -1.56 -2.24
N SER A 267 9.99 -2.65 -2.88
CA SER A 267 10.79 -3.82 -3.22
C SER A 267 11.31 -3.84 -4.67
N VAL A 268 12.51 -4.40 -4.85
CA VAL A 268 13.13 -4.60 -6.18
C VAL A 268 12.36 -5.65 -7.00
N ILE A 269 11.75 -6.64 -6.35
CA ILE A 269 10.91 -7.65 -7.01
C ILE A 269 9.62 -6.99 -7.52
N GLY A 270 9.03 -6.09 -6.74
CA GLY A 270 7.93 -5.23 -7.18
C GLY A 270 8.30 -4.32 -8.35
N LEU A 271 9.53 -3.78 -8.35
CA LEU A 271 10.04 -3.01 -9.47
C LEU A 271 10.13 -3.83 -10.77
N GLN A 272 10.47 -5.13 -10.69
CA GLN A 272 10.48 -6.01 -11.87
C GLN A 272 9.08 -6.26 -12.44
N GLN A 273 8.04 -6.28 -11.60
CA GLN A 273 6.64 -6.33 -12.02
C GLN A 273 6.23 -5.06 -12.76
N HIS A 274 6.62 -3.89 -12.21
CA HIS A 274 6.28 -2.60 -12.78
C HIS A 274 6.70 -2.47 -14.25
N LYS A 275 7.95 -2.83 -14.56
CA LYS A 275 8.51 -2.74 -15.93
C LYS A 275 7.71 -3.50 -16.99
N GLN A 276 6.82 -4.41 -16.59
CA GLN A 276 6.04 -5.25 -17.48
C GLN A 276 4.54 -4.85 -17.55
N GLY A 277 4.05 -3.95 -16.68
CA GLY A 277 2.60 -3.70 -16.59
C GLY A 277 2.12 -2.34 -16.03
N CYS A 278 2.98 -1.35 -15.76
CA CYS A 278 2.59 0.02 -15.40
C CYS A 278 3.70 1.02 -15.85
N HIS A 279 3.37 2.31 -16.06
CA HIS A 279 4.34 3.28 -16.63
C HIS A 279 5.00 4.25 -15.64
N ALA A 280 4.46 4.43 -14.42
CA ALA A 280 5.10 5.21 -13.37
C ALA A 280 5.23 4.45 -12.03
N TRP A 281 6.36 4.66 -11.33
CA TRP A 281 6.70 4.05 -10.05
C TRP A 281 7.29 5.09 -9.09
N LEU A 282 6.95 4.97 -7.81
CA LEU A 282 7.53 5.77 -6.74
C LEU A 282 8.20 4.84 -5.70
N PRO A 283 9.55 4.80 -5.60
CA PRO A 283 10.22 4.11 -4.51
C PRO A 283 9.88 4.78 -3.20
N THR A 284 9.59 3.97 -2.19
CA THR A 284 9.48 4.47 -0.83
C THR A 284 10.76 4.29 0.00
N HIS A 285 11.73 3.52 -0.51
CA HIS A 285 13.13 3.46 -0.07
C HIS A 285 14.05 3.18 -1.28
N LEU A 286 15.17 3.91 -1.39
CA LEU A 286 16.29 3.49 -2.24
C LEU A 286 17.23 2.68 -1.35
N PRO A 287 17.51 1.40 -1.63
CA PRO A 287 18.58 0.72 -0.92
C PRO A 287 19.88 1.49 -1.18
N GLN A 288 20.62 1.82 -0.11
CA GLN A 288 22.02 2.19 -0.28
C GLN A 288 22.68 1.02 -1.01
N GLN A 289 23.06 1.24 -2.26
CA GLN A 289 23.90 0.28 -2.99
C GLN A 289 25.22 0.16 -2.25
N ASN A 290 25.31 -0.77 -1.31
CA ASN A 290 26.59 -1.34 -0.95
C ASN A 290 27.09 -2.07 -2.21
N ARG A 291 28.03 -1.43 -2.92
CA ARG A 291 28.83 -2.06 -3.95
C ARG A 291 29.51 -3.28 -3.32
N ILE A 292 28.88 -4.44 -3.45
CA ILE A 292 29.60 -5.69 -3.40
C ILE A 292 30.41 -5.71 -4.70
N SER A 293 31.66 -5.28 -4.59
CA SER A 293 32.67 -5.58 -5.60
C SER A 293 32.69 -7.09 -5.76
N LYS A 294 32.14 -7.59 -6.88
CA LYS A 294 32.58 -8.88 -7.41
C LYS A 294 34.08 -8.72 -7.66
N LYS A 295 34.90 -9.22 -6.74
CA LYS A 295 36.31 -9.46 -7.05
C LYS A 295 36.37 -10.66 -8.00
N PRO A 296 37.31 -10.61 -8.96
CA PRO A 296 37.29 -11.40 -10.19
C PRO A 296 37.41 -12.90 -9.95
#